data_AF-A0A067DF52-F1
#
_entry.id   AF-A0A067DF52-F1
#
_cell.length_a   1.000
_cell.length_b   1.000
_cell.length_c   1.000
_cell.angle_alpha   90.00
_cell.angle_beta   90.00
_cell.angle_gamma   90.00
#
_symmetry.space_group_name_H-M   'P 1'
#
loop_
_entity.id
_entity.type
_entity.pdbx_description
1 polymer ?
#
loop_
_entity_poly.entity_id
_entity_poly.type
_entity_poly.pdbx_seq_one_letter_code
_entity_poly.pdbx_strand_id
1 'polypeptide(L)'
;DPVTGLPTWYDRASSPKLLYGFSKEIVECPDYWPSSVRVCGFWFLPNSWQYSCKQCGELSAFLLDANNRFMGFLKNPEAFLRVLQTVLHTTTYRFVLFTAGYEPLDTAIRVMAPGTSSVLTQRVITQYGISIFNGKLFCFSGMVPYKYLFPRCLAAIHHGGSGSTAAALHAGIPQILCPFMLDQFYWAERMFWLGVAPEPLKRNHLVPDNADETSIKEAAEALSQAIQYALSPRVKECAKEIAERISVEDGVSEAVKNLKEEMGLF
;
A
#
# COMPACT_ATOMS: atom_id res chain seq x y z
N ASP A 1 22.53 17.95 28.99
CA ASP A 1 22.22 18.00 27.56
C ASP A 1 22.17 19.46 27.15
N PRO A 2 23.06 19.93 26.26
CA PRO A 2 23.14 21.33 25.84
C PRO A 2 22.00 21.79 24.92
N VAL A 3 21.21 20.86 24.36
CA VAL A 3 20.01 21.16 23.54
C VAL A 3 18.78 21.32 24.43
N THR A 4 18.65 20.51 25.49
CA THR A 4 17.45 20.50 26.35
C THR A 4 17.64 21.17 27.72
N GLY A 5 18.88 21.51 28.11
CA GLY A 5 19.19 22.10 29.41
C GLY A 5 19.07 21.13 30.60
N LEU A 6 18.75 19.85 30.34
CA LEU A 6 18.56 18.82 31.38
C LEU A 6 19.91 18.23 31.85
N PRO A 7 20.00 17.69 33.08
CA PRO A 7 21.16 16.93 33.54
C PRO A 7 21.55 15.84 32.53
N THR A 8 22.86 15.67 32.26
CA THR A 8 23.36 14.63 31.35
C THR A 8 23.17 13.21 31.90
N TRP A 9 22.97 13.09 33.21
CA TRP A 9 22.51 11.90 33.89
C TRP A 9 21.08 12.17 34.34
N TYR A 10 20.12 11.82 33.51
CA TYR A 10 18.72 11.75 33.92
C TYR A 10 18.43 10.28 34.13
N ASP A 11 18.03 9.91 35.35
CA ASP A 11 17.59 8.55 35.66
C ASP A 11 16.22 8.36 35.00
N ARG A 12 16.24 8.04 33.69
CA ARG A 12 15.03 7.76 32.94
C ARG A 12 14.46 6.48 33.53
N ALA A 13 13.20 6.53 33.96
CA ALA A 13 12.45 5.32 34.28
C ALA A 13 12.66 4.29 33.17
N SER A 14 12.81 3.02 33.55
CA SER A 14 12.98 1.93 32.59
C SER A 14 11.95 2.08 31.49
N SER A 15 12.41 2.20 30.24
CA SER A 15 11.49 2.31 29.12
C SER A 15 10.62 1.05 29.09
N PRO A 16 9.30 1.19 28.89
CA PRO A 16 8.44 0.02 28.77
C PRO A 16 8.95 -0.88 27.64
N LYS A 17 8.63 -2.17 27.72
CA LYS A 17 8.91 -3.09 26.62
C LYS A 17 8.14 -2.62 25.38
N LEU A 18 8.85 -2.40 24.28
CA LEU A 18 8.30 -1.91 23.02
C LEU A 18 8.40 -3.02 21.98
N LEU A 19 7.26 -3.39 21.40
CA LEU A 19 7.20 -4.42 20.37
C LEU A 19 6.89 -3.79 19.01
N TYR A 20 7.74 -4.02 18.04
CA TYR A 20 7.56 -3.55 16.67
C TYR A 20 7.13 -4.69 15.74
N GLY A 21 6.06 -4.44 14.98
CA GLY A 21 5.48 -5.35 14.00
C GLY A 21 6.06 -5.18 12.57
N PHE A 22 7.38 -5.07 12.45
CA PHE A 22 8.09 -5.10 11.17
C PHE A 22 9.25 -6.09 11.22
N SER A 23 9.74 -6.49 10.05
CA SER A 23 10.86 -7.44 9.92
C SER A 23 12.22 -6.77 10.13
N LYS A 24 13.15 -7.50 10.76
CA LYS A 24 14.56 -7.08 10.91
C LYS A 24 15.34 -7.12 9.58
N GLU A 25 14.87 -7.93 8.63
CA GLU A 25 15.40 -7.95 7.26
C GLU A 25 15.09 -6.64 6.52
N ILE A 26 14.03 -5.96 6.94
CA ILE A 26 13.51 -4.77 6.27
C ILE A 26 13.92 -3.50 6.99
N VAL A 27 13.84 -3.46 8.31
CA VAL A 27 14.18 -2.28 9.11
C VAL A 27 15.44 -2.56 9.91
N GLU A 28 16.47 -1.77 9.67
CA GLU A 28 17.71 -1.85 10.44
C GLU A 28 17.44 -1.61 11.93
N CYS A 29 18.09 -2.42 12.77
CA CYS A 29 17.99 -2.35 14.22
C CYS A 29 19.37 -2.03 14.81
N PRO A 30 19.78 -0.75 14.86
CA PRO A 30 21.08 -0.36 15.39
C PRO A 30 21.27 -0.73 16.87
N ASP A 31 22.53 -0.98 17.25
CA ASP A 31 22.90 -1.37 18.61
C ASP A 31 22.59 -0.30 19.69
N TYR A 32 22.35 0.94 19.28
CA TYR A 32 21.96 2.02 20.19
C TYR A 32 20.47 1.99 20.58
N TRP A 33 19.67 1.08 20.02
CA TRP A 33 18.28 0.91 20.44
C TRP A 33 18.20 0.42 21.89
N PRO A 34 17.23 0.89 22.68
CA PRO A 34 17.05 0.41 24.05
C PRO A 34 16.88 -1.10 24.10
N SER A 35 17.47 -1.75 25.10
CA SER A 35 17.36 -3.20 25.31
C SER A 35 15.94 -3.68 25.60
N SER A 36 14.99 -2.76 25.86
CA SER A 36 13.56 -3.03 26.01
C SER A 36 12.81 -3.14 24.68
N VAL A 37 13.45 -2.81 23.55
CA VAL A 37 12.84 -2.90 22.22
C VAL A 37 12.96 -4.32 21.66
N ARG A 38 11.88 -4.81 21.05
CA ARG A 38 11.84 -6.08 20.33
C ARG A 38 11.20 -5.88 18.96
N VAL A 39 11.93 -6.23 17.92
CA VAL A 39 11.39 -6.32 16.57
C VAL A 39 10.97 -7.76 16.35
N CYS A 40 9.67 -7.94 16.12
CA CYS A 40 9.04 -9.26 16.16
C CYS A 40 8.90 -9.87 14.77
N GLY A 41 8.91 -9.08 13.70
CA GLY A 41 8.44 -9.49 12.37
C GLY A 41 7.08 -8.86 12.07
N PHE A 42 6.64 -8.95 10.81
CA PHE A 42 5.35 -8.39 10.42
C PHE A 42 4.16 -9.10 11.07
N TRP A 43 3.14 -8.34 11.44
CA TRP A 43 1.91 -8.86 12.04
C TRP A 43 0.81 -9.00 11.01
N PHE A 44 0.58 -10.24 10.58
CA PHE A 44 -0.54 -10.58 9.70
C PHE A 44 -1.62 -11.30 10.50
N LEU A 45 -2.89 -10.99 10.19
CA LEU A 45 -4.00 -11.73 10.75
C LEU A 45 -3.97 -13.20 10.29
N PRO A 46 -4.38 -14.17 11.12
CA PRO A 46 -4.54 -15.55 10.69
C PRO A 46 -5.47 -15.66 9.47
N ASN A 47 -5.20 -16.60 8.56
CA ASN A 47 -6.04 -16.81 7.38
C ASN A 47 -7.51 -17.10 7.72
N SER A 48 -7.78 -17.74 8.85
CA SER A 48 -9.14 -18.01 9.34
C SER A 48 -9.88 -16.75 9.78
N TRP A 49 -9.15 -15.69 10.14
CA TRP A 49 -9.69 -14.41 10.57
C TRP A 49 -9.75 -13.41 9.41
N GLN A 50 -8.90 -13.62 8.40
CA GLN A 50 -9.00 -12.91 7.13
C GLN A 50 -10.23 -13.40 6.38
N TYR A 51 -11.18 -12.49 6.14
CA TYR A 51 -12.46 -12.74 5.49
C TYR A 51 -12.39 -13.79 4.37
N SER A 52 -13.11 -14.91 4.51
CA SER A 52 -13.37 -15.81 3.39
C SER A 52 -14.44 -15.17 2.51
N CYS A 53 -14.02 -14.51 1.42
CA CYS A 53 -14.93 -13.99 0.41
C CYS A 53 -15.68 -15.17 -0.25
N LYS A 54 -16.85 -15.53 0.32
CA LYS A 54 -17.87 -16.32 -0.37
C LYS A 54 -19.12 -15.47 -0.68
N GLN A 55 -19.38 -14.42 0.09
CA GLN A 55 -20.49 -13.47 -0.12
C GLN A 55 -20.09 -12.09 0.44
N CYS A 56 -19.38 -11.27 -0.34
CA CYS A 56 -19.17 -9.86 0.02
C CYS A 56 -20.49 -9.09 -0.17
N GLY A 57 -21.30 -9.03 0.89
CA GLY A 57 -22.58 -8.30 0.88
C GLY A 57 -22.99 -7.65 2.22
N GLU A 58 -22.42 -8.04 3.37
CA GLU A 58 -23.05 -7.68 4.67
C GLU A 58 -22.16 -6.97 5.70
N LEU A 59 -20.94 -6.53 5.37
CA LEU A 59 -20.09 -5.83 6.35
C LEU A 59 -19.49 -4.50 5.87
N SER A 60 -20.17 -3.81 4.96
CA SER A 60 -19.85 -2.41 4.66
C SER A 60 -20.20 -1.44 5.80
N ALA A 61 -20.99 -1.86 6.80
CA ALA A 61 -21.49 -0.94 7.83
C ALA A 61 -20.62 -0.83 9.10
N PHE A 62 -19.73 -1.79 9.40
CA PHE A 62 -19.10 -1.89 10.73
C PHE A 62 -17.62 -1.45 10.80
N LEU A 63 -17.00 -1.08 9.67
CA LEU A 63 -15.62 -0.56 9.62
C LEU A 63 -15.51 0.83 8.97
N LEU A 64 -16.63 1.46 8.63
CA LEU A 64 -16.64 2.82 8.08
C LEU A 64 -16.36 3.90 9.13
N ASP A 65 -16.31 3.55 10.41
CA ASP A 65 -16.10 4.51 11.49
C ASP A 65 -14.65 4.50 11.98
N ALA A 66 -13.79 5.17 11.23
CA ALA A 66 -12.69 6.04 11.70
C ALA A 66 -11.67 6.27 10.57
N ASN A 67 -11.72 7.46 9.95
CA ASN A 67 -10.61 8.07 9.21
C ASN A 67 -10.15 7.45 7.88
N ASN A 68 -11.05 7.24 6.92
CA ASN A 68 -10.67 7.11 5.50
C ASN A 68 -10.23 8.47 4.89
N ARG A 69 -9.29 9.16 5.55
CA ARG A 69 -8.67 10.44 5.11
C ARG A 69 -7.55 10.25 4.08
N PHE A 70 -7.24 9.02 3.69
CA PHE A 70 -6.12 8.74 2.78
C PHE A 70 -6.34 9.22 1.34
N MET A 71 -7.57 9.18 0.84
CA MET A 71 -7.90 9.74 -0.48
C MET A 71 -8.30 11.22 -0.42
N GLY A 72 -8.36 11.83 0.76
CA GLY A 72 -8.56 13.27 0.93
C GLY A 72 -7.43 14.13 0.33
N PHE A 73 -6.31 13.50 -0.08
CA PHE A 73 -5.24 14.14 -0.83
C PHE A 73 -5.45 14.12 -2.36
N LEU A 74 -6.42 13.37 -2.87
CA LEU A 74 -6.75 13.35 -4.29
C LEU A 74 -7.58 14.59 -4.65
N LYS A 75 -6.92 15.75 -4.72
CA LYS A 75 -7.58 17.03 -5.00
C LYS A 75 -8.29 17.05 -6.36
N ASN A 76 -7.75 16.33 -7.34
CA ASN A 76 -8.29 16.26 -8.69
C ASN A 76 -8.40 14.79 -9.16
N PRO A 77 -9.51 14.11 -8.84
CA PRO A 77 -9.73 12.73 -9.25
C PRO A 77 -9.78 12.53 -10.76
N GLU A 78 -10.30 13.50 -11.51
CA GLU A 78 -10.37 13.43 -12.98
C GLU A 78 -8.96 13.45 -13.60
N ALA A 79 -8.08 14.34 -13.13
CA ALA A 79 -6.70 14.39 -13.59
C ALA A 79 -5.98 13.05 -13.30
N PHE A 80 -6.16 12.49 -12.11
CA PHE A 80 -5.62 11.16 -11.78
C PHE A 80 -6.12 10.06 -12.74
N LEU A 81 -7.42 10.03 -13.04
CA LEU A 81 -7.99 9.06 -13.98
C LEU A 81 -7.48 9.27 -15.41
N ARG A 82 -7.25 10.52 -15.84
CA ARG A 82 -6.64 10.85 -17.14
C ARG A 82 -5.18 10.42 -17.25
N VAL A 83 -4.40 10.53 -16.16
CA VAL A 83 -3.05 9.95 -16.08
C VAL A 83 -3.12 8.44 -16.29
N LEU A 84 -3.99 7.73 -15.54
CA LEU A 84 -4.17 6.28 -15.70
C LEU A 84 -4.64 5.92 -17.12
N GLN A 85 -5.58 6.67 -17.69
CA GLN A 85 -6.04 6.47 -19.06
C GLN A 85 -4.89 6.56 -20.06
N THR A 86 -4.02 7.55 -19.91
CA THR A 86 -2.85 7.76 -20.78
C THR A 86 -1.89 6.58 -20.69
N VAL A 87 -1.58 6.10 -19.48
CA VAL A 87 -0.75 4.89 -19.28
C VAL A 87 -1.41 3.63 -19.86
N LEU A 88 -2.72 3.49 -19.75
CA LEU A 88 -3.46 2.33 -20.26
C LEU A 88 -3.58 2.32 -21.79
N HIS A 89 -3.48 3.47 -22.44
CA HIS A 89 -3.41 3.57 -23.91
C HIS A 89 -2.05 3.14 -24.46
N THR A 90 -0.97 3.39 -23.71
CA THR A 90 0.40 3.06 -24.14
C THR A 90 0.87 1.68 -23.67
N THR A 91 0.09 1.00 -22.82
CA THR A 91 0.46 -0.31 -22.25
C THR A 91 -0.59 -1.39 -22.49
N THR A 92 -0.17 -2.65 -22.35
CA THR A 92 -1.06 -3.84 -22.39
C THR A 92 -1.54 -4.26 -21.00
N TYR A 93 -1.11 -3.55 -19.96
CA TYR A 93 -1.43 -3.87 -18.58
C TYR A 93 -2.91 -3.64 -18.25
N ARG A 94 -3.38 -4.38 -17.25
CA ARG A 94 -4.70 -4.19 -16.64
C ARG A 94 -4.51 -3.77 -15.20
N PHE A 95 -5.32 -2.84 -14.76
CA PHE A 95 -5.24 -2.22 -13.44
C PHE A 95 -6.49 -2.55 -12.65
N VAL A 96 -6.30 -2.83 -11.36
CA VAL A 96 -7.37 -2.84 -10.37
C VAL A 96 -7.14 -1.65 -9.45
N LEU A 97 -8.08 -0.72 -9.45
CA LEU A 97 -8.04 0.49 -8.64
C LEU A 97 -8.99 0.34 -7.46
N PHE A 98 -8.45 0.39 -6.25
CA PHE A 98 -9.26 0.42 -5.02
C PHE A 98 -9.61 1.86 -4.69
N THR A 99 -10.91 2.18 -4.74
CA THR A 99 -11.39 3.55 -4.50
C THR A 99 -11.78 3.78 -3.05
N ALA A 100 -11.82 2.72 -2.23
CA ALA A 100 -12.17 2.76 -0.81
C ALA A 100 -13.50 3.51 -0.51
N GLY A 101 -14.40 3.61 -1.49
CA GLY A 101 -15.65 4.36 -1.38
C GLY A 101 -15.46 5.88 -1.32
N TYR A 102 -14.31 6.42 -1.76
CA TYR A 102 -14.08 7.87 -1.78
C TYR A 102 -14.91 8.53 -2.88
N GLU A 103 -15.97 9.20 -2.45
CA GLU A 103 -17.02 9.65 -3.36
C GLU A 103 -16.59 10.59 -4.48
N PRO A 104 -15.65 11.54 -4.29
CA PRO A 104 -15.16 12.35 -5.41
C PRO A 104 -14.49 11.52 -6.52
N LEU A 105 -13.78 10.44 -6.18
CA LEU A 105 -13.20 9.53 -7.19
C LEU A 105 -14.27 8.63 -7.80
N ASP A 106 -15.16 8.06 -7.00
CA ASP A 106 -16.24 7.21 -7.50
C ASP A 106 -17.17 8.00 -8.45
N THR A 107 -17.41 9.28 -8.17
CA THR A 107 -18.14 10.19 -9.05
C THR A 107 -17.40 10.40 -10.37
N ALA A 108 -16.11 10.74 -10.33
CA ALA A 108 -15.32 10.91 -11.54
C ALA A 108 -15.27 9.63 -12.40
N ILE A 109 -15.18 8.46 -11.77
CA ILE A 109 -15.24 7.16 -12.46
C ILE A 109 -16.58 6.98 -13.18
N ARG A 110 -17.71 7.32 -12.54
CA ARG A 110 -19.04 7.23 -13.14
C ARG A 110 -19.19 8.17 -14.35
N VAL A 111 -18.63 9.38 -14.27
CA VAL A 111 -18.62 10.35 -15.38
C VAL A 111 -17.78 9.86 -16.56
N MET A 112 -16.63 9.23 -16.29
CA MET A 112 -15.73 8.73 -17.34
C MET A 112 -16.13 7.35 -17.88
N ALA A 113 -17.11 6.68 -17.28
CA ALA A 113 -17.64 5.43 -17.81
C ALA A 113 -18.42 5.72 -19.11
N PRO A 114 -18.15 5.01 -20.21
CA PRO A 114 -18.83 5.26 -21.48
C PRO A 114 -20.35 5.12 -21.31
N GLY A 115 -21.09 6.10 -21.86
CA GLY A 115 -22.47 6.44 -21.53
C GLY A 115 -23.41 5.27 -21.22
N THR A 116 -23.98 5.30 -20.01
CA THR A 116 -25.16 4.55 -19.57
C THR A 116 -26.43 5.02 -20.28
N SER A 117 -26.47 4.96 -21.62
CA SER A 117 -27.68 5.24 -22.41
C SER A 117 -28.00 4.16 -23.45
N SER A 118 -27.37 2.99 -23.38
CA SER A 118 -27.79 1.84 -24.17
C SER A 118 -27.76 0.56 -23.35
N VAL A 119 -28.97 0.15 -22.97
CA VAL A 119 -29.32 -1.19 -22.52
C VAL A 119 -28.76 -2.19 -23.54
N LEU A 120 -27.76 -3.01 -23.18
CA LEU A 120 -27.46 -4.38 -23.69
C LEU A 120 -25.99 -4.85 -23.69
N THR A 121 -25.01 -4.12 -23.17
CA THR A 121 -23.65 -4.69 -22.92
C THR A 121 -23.24 -4.61 -21.46
N GLN A 122 -24.09 -5.19 -20.62
CA GLN A 122 -23.87 -5.33 -19.18
C GLN A 122 -22.91 -6.50 -18.91
N ARG A 123 -21.63 -6.29 -19.17
CA ARG A 123 -20.58 -7.15 -18.58
C ARG A 123 -20.22 -6.59 -17.20
N VAL A 124 -21.08 -6.96 -16.25
CA VAL A 124 -20.85 -7.02 -14.81
C VAL A 124 -20.48 -5.67 -14.16
N ILE A 125 -21.47 -4.80 -14.00
CA ILE A 125 -21.51 -3.94 -12.81
C ILE A 125 -21.77 -4.89 -11.64
N THR A 126 -20.71 -5.33 -10.96
CA THR A 126 -20.91 -5.88 -9.60
C THR A 126 -21.36 -4.73 -8.71
N GLN A 127 -22.14 -4.97 -7.67
CA GLN A 127 -22.59 -3.95 -6.70
C GLN A 127 -21.46 -3.03 -6.18
N TYR A 128 -20.20 -3.45 -6.30
CA TYR A 128 -19.02 -2.79 -5.76
C TYR A 128 -17.93 -2.45 -6.80
N GLY A 129 -18.18 -2.61 -8.11
CA GLY A 129 -17.13 -2.37 -9.10
C GLY A 129 -17.59 -2.04 -10.52
N ILE A 130 -16.81 -1.16 -11.17
CA ILE A 130 -17.06 -0.60 -12.50
C ILE A 130 -15.81 -0.78 -13.36
N SER A 131 -15.97 -1.30 -14.57
CA SER A 131 -14.90 -1.33 -15.58
C SER A 131 -14.97 -0.12 -16.50
N ILE A 132 -13.86 0.62 -16.61
CA ILE A 132 -13.69 1.73 -17.56
C ILE A 132 -12.50 1.48 -18.51
N PHE A 133 -12.35 2.34 -19.52
CA PHE A 133 -11.29 2.25 -20.53
C PHE A 133 -11.18 0.87 -21.20
N ASN A 134 -12.30 0.43 -21.81
CA ASN A 134 -12.42 -0.87 -22.49
C ASN A 134 -12.06 -2.08 -21.61
N GLY A 135 -12.36 -1.99 -20.31
CA GLY A 135 -12.09 -3.07 -19.35
C GLY A 135 -10.62 -3.21 -18.96
N LYS A 136 -9.77 -2.22 -19.27
CA LYS A 136 -8.38 -2.20 -18.81
C LYS A 136 -8.23 -1.68 -17.37
N LEU A 137 -9.20 -0.92 -16.88
CA LEU A 137 -9.24 -0.45 -15.50
C LEU A 137 -10.51 -0.96 -14.82
N PHE A 138 -10.35 -1.78 -13.78
CA PHE A 138 -11.44 -2.20 -12.90
C PHE A 138 -11.37 -1.41 -11.60
N CYS A 139 -12.34 -0.54 -11.37
CA CYS A 139 -12.47 0.26 -10.16
C CYS A 139 -13.34 -0.49 -9.16
N PHE A 140 -12.85 -0.69 -7.94
CA PHE A 140 -13.52 -1.45 -6.89
C PHE A 140 -13.59 -0.64 -5.60
N SER A 141 -14.80 -0.41 -5.09
CA SER A 141 -15.04 0.35 -3.86
C SER A 141 -15.08 -0.53 -2.60
N GLY A 142 -15.17 -1.85 -2.78
CA GLY A 142 -15.16 -2.81 -1.68
C GLY A 142 -13.78 -3.07 -1.09
N MET A 143 -13.74 -3.95 -0.09
CA MET A 143 -12.52 -4.43 0.53
C MET A 143 -12.12 -5.80 -0.02
N VAL A 144 -10.81 -6.04 -0.18
CA VAL A 144 -10.26 -7.36 -0.51
C VAL A 144 -9.02 -7.63 0.33
N PRO A 145 -8.84 -8.85 0.87
CA PRO A 145 -7.62 -9.20 1.58
C PRO A 145 -6.40 -9.14 0.63
N TYR A 146 -5.37 -8.39 0.98
CA TYR A 146 -4.14 -8.30 0.18
C TYR A 146 -3.44 -9.64 0.01
N LYS A 147 -3.48 -10.52 1.03
CA LYS A 147 -2.94 -11.88 0.94
C LYS A 147 -3.60 -12.72 -0.15
N TYR A 148 -4.85 -12.44 -0.48
CA TYR A 148 -5.52 -13.05 -1.63
C TYR A 148 -5.18 -12.32 -2.94
N LEU A 149 -5.20 -10.99 -2.94
CA LEU A 149 -5.03 -10.21 -4.16
C LEU A 149 -3.60 -10.22 -4.69
N PHE A 150 -2.62 -9.85 -3.87
CA PHE A 150 -1.27 -9.51 -4.30
C PHE A 150 -0.51 -10.67 -4.98
N PRO A 151 -0.65 -11.95 -4.57
CA PRO A 151 -0.05 -13.07 -5.32
C PRO A 151 -0.53 -13.21 -6.77
N ARG A 152 -1.62 -12.52 -7.16
CA ARG A 152 -2.17 -12.51 -8.53
C ARG A 152 -1.81 -11.23 -9.30
N CYS A 153 -1.07 -10.31 -8.67
CA CYS A 153 -0.66 -9.05 -9.25
C CYS A 153 0.79 -9.14 -9.74
N LEU A 154 1.12 -8.35 -10.77
CA LEU A 154 2.51 -8.22 -11.25
C LEU A 154 3.33 -7.23 -10.40
N ALA A 155 2.66 -6.24 -9.83
CA ALA A 155 3.22 -5.22 -8.95
C ALA A 155 2.07 -4.53 -8.18
N ALA A 156 2.40 -3.80 -7.12
CA ALA A 156 1.46 -2.95 -6.38
C ALA A 156 1.85 -1.47 -6.48
N ILE A 157 0.90 -0.60 -6.82
CA ILE A 157 1.06 0.86 -6.75
C ILE A 157 0.30 1.34 -5.51
N HIS A 158 0.98 1.98 -4.56
CA HIS A 158 0.38 2.43 -3.31
C HIS A 158 1.15 3.59 -2.68
N HIS A 159 0.59 4.17 -1.63
CA HIS A 159 1.17 5.34 -0.96
C HIS A 159 2.31 5.01 0.02
N GLY A 160 2.72 3.75 0.15
CA GLY A 160 3.76 3.34 1.11
C GLY A 160 3.32 3.19 2.57
N GLY A 161 2.03 2.97 2.86
CA GLY A 161 1.59 2.63 4.22
C GLY A 161 2.15 1.27 4.66
N SER A 162 2.58 1.17 5.92
CA SER A 162 3.29 0.01 6.47
C SER A 162 2.60 -1.34 6.20
N GLY A 163 1.28 -1.42 6.34
CA GLY A 163 0.51 -2.65 6.07
C GLY A 163 0.48 -3.06 4.59
N SER A 164 0.32 -2.10 3.66
CA SER A 164 0.38 -2.38 2.22
C SER A 164 1.79 -2.79 1.80
N THR A 165 2.81 -2.10 2.34
CA THR A 165 4.24 -2.41 2.11
C THR A 165 4.55 -3.83 2.57
N ALA A 166 4.19 -4.16 3.82
CA ALA A 166 4.37 -5.49 4.38
C ALA A 166 3.68 -6.58 3.56
N ALA A 167 2.43 -6.34 3.14
CA ALA A 167 1.68 -7.30 2.33
C ALA A 167 2.30 -7.54 0.95
N ALA A 168 2.82 -6.50 0.30
CA ALA A 168 3.47 -6.64 -1.01
C ALA A 168 4.84 -7.33 -0.89
N LEU A 169 5.62 -7.02 0.14
CA LEU A 169 6.84 -7.74 0.49
C LEU A 169 6.57 -9.23 0.71
N HIS A 170 5.56 -9.56 1.51
CA HIS A 170 5.20 -10.95 1.79
C HIS A 170 4.64 -11.67 0.55
N ALA A 171 4.01 -10.95 -0.38
CA ALA A 171 3.57 -11.52 -1.65
C ALA A 171 4.72 -11.71 -2.66
N GLY A 172 5.91 -11.13 -2.40
CA GLY A 172 7.06 -11.19 -3.30
C GLY A 172 6.86 -10.45 -4.61
N ILE A 173 6.06 -9.38 -4.60
CA ILE A 173 5.79 -8.58 -5.80
C ILE A 173 6.54 -7.23 -5.74
N PRO A 174 7.02 -6.71 -6.88
CA PRO A 174 7.49 -5.35 -6.99
C PRO A 174 6.47 -4.31 -6.52
N GLN A 175 6.97 -3.20 -5.99
CA GLN A 175 6.15 -2.09 -5.49
C GLN A 175 6.48 -0.79 -6.21
N ILE A 176 5.51 0.10 -6.32
CA ILE A 176 5.66 1.48 -6.83
C ILE A 176 5.03 2.39 -5.79
N LEU A 177 5.86 3.17 -5.11
CA LEU A 177 5.44 3.95 -3.95
C LEU A 177 5.30 5.42 -4.31
N CYS A 178 4.18 6.04 -3.92
CA CYS A 178 3.93 7.47 -4.03
C CYS A 178 3.56 8.02 -2.64
N PRO A 179 4.55 8.35 -1.79
CA PRO A 179 4.31 8.78 -0.41
C PRO A 179 3.70 10.18 -0.34
N PHE A 180 2.82 10.39 0.65
CA PHE A 180 2.16 11.68 0.92
C PHE A 180 2.49 12.25 2.29
N MET A 181 2.67 11.41 3.32
CA MET A 181 2.84 11.88 4.71
C MET A 181 3.51 10.85 5.62
N LEU A 182 4.00 11.31 6.76
CA LEU A 182 4.47 10.47 7.88
C LEU A 182 5.55 9.47 7.46
N ASP A 183 5.42 8.22 7.90
CA ASP A 183 6.34 7.11 7.68
C ASP A 183 6.35 6.59 6.24
N GLN A 184 5.41 7.04 5.39
CA GLN A 184 5.35 6.63 3.99
C GLN A 184 6.61 6.96 3.22
N PHE A 185 7.23 8.12 3.50
CA PHE A 185 8.48 8.52 2.87
C PHE A 185 9.61 7.55 3.21
N TYR A 186 9.71 7.14 4.49
CA TYR A 186 10.67 6.15 4.94
C TYR A 186 10.47 4.81 4.23
N TRP A 187 9.23 4.30 4.19
CA TRP A 187 8.94 3.03 3.51
C TRP A 187 9.26 3.10 2.02
N ALA A 188 8.90 4.20 1.35
CA ALA A 188 9.18 4.40 -0.08
C ALA A 188 10.68 4.36 -0.38
N GLU A 189 11.47 5.11 0.38
CA GLU A 189 12.93 5.13 0.24
C GLU A 189 13.54 3.76 0.58
N ARG A 190 13.08 3.13 1.67
CA ARG A 190 13.59 1.81 2.06
C ARG A 190 13.31 0.73 1.02
N MET A 191 12.13 0.73 0.40
CA MET A 191 11.81 -0.23 -0.68
C MET A 191 12.69 -0.02 -1.91
N PHE A 192 13.01 1.24 -2.24
CA PHE A 192 13.96 1.54 -3.30
C PHE A 192 15.37 1.01 -2.98
N TRP A 193 15.87 1.26 -1.77
CA TRP A 193 17.19 0.75 -1.34
C TRP A 193 17.28 -0.77 -1.26
N LEU A 194 16.20 -1.45 -0.89
CA LEU A 194 16.10 -2.90 -0.93
C LEU A 194 16.02 -3.47 -2.35
N GLY A 195 15.85 -2.62 -3.37
CA GLY A 195 15.77 -3.03 -4.77
C GLY A 195 14.43 -3.65 -5.17
N VAL A 196 13.38 -3.50 -4.34
CA VAL A 196 12.03 -4.05 -4.60
C VAL A 196 11.07 -3.02 -5.18
N ALA A 197 11.54 -1.78 -5.39
CA ALA A 197 10.79 -0.67 -5.97
C ALA A 197 11.70 0.26 -6.79
N PRO A 198 11.15 1.06 -7.73
CA PRO A 198 11.84 2.21 -8.30
C PRO A 198 11.98 3.34 -7.27
N GLU A 199 12.69 4.41 -7.65
CA GLU A 199 12.71 5.65 -6.85
C GLU A 199 11.27 6.12 -6.59
N PRO A 200 10.94 6.59 -5.36
CA PRO A 200 9.59 7.01 -5.01
C PRO A 200 9.02 8.05 -5.97
N LEU A 201 7.79 7.82 -6.42
CA LEU A 201 7.06 8.81 -7.21
C LEU A 201 6.75 10.03 -6.35
N LYS A 202 6.86 11.21 -6.96
CA LYS A 202 6.34 12.45 -6.39
C LYS A 202 4.83 12.48 -6.54
N ARG A 203 4.16 13.19 -5.63
CA ARG A 203 2.68 13.36 -5.65
C ARG A 203 2.15 13.77 -7.03
N ASN A 204 2.79 14.74 -7.68
CA ASN A 204 2.38 15.25 -8.98
C ASN A 204 2.56 14.25 -10.13
N HIS A 205 3.34 13.18 -9.96
CA HIS A 205 3.46 12.09 -10.95
C HIS A 205 2.23 11.18 -10.98
N LEU A 206 1.35 11.21 -9.97
CA LEU A 206 0.08 10.49 -9.97
C LEU A 206 -1.11 11.46 -9.95
N VAL A 207 -1.02 12.49 -9.14
CA VAL A 207 -2.09 13.46 -8.89
C VAL A 207 -1.56 14.85 -9.26
N PRO A 208 -1.47 15.17 -10.56
CA PRO A 208 -1.03 16.48 -10.98
C PRO A 208 -2.03 17.55 -10.49
N ASP A 209 -1.50 18.68 -10.02
CA ASP A 209 -2.32 19.78 -9.51
C ASP A 209 -3.14 20.45 -10.61
N ASN A 210 -2.64 20.42 -11.85
CA ASN A 210 -3.29 20.93 -13.05
C ASN A 210 -3.72 19.78 -13.97
N ALA A 211 -4.84 19.96 -14.68
CA ALA A 211 -5.40 18.98 -15.61
C ALA A 211 -5.10 19.30 -17.09
N ASP A 212 -4.09 20.14 -17.36
CA ASP A 212 -3.65 20.41 -18.73
C ASP A 212 -2.94 19.19 -19.33
N GLU A 213 -2.96 19.08 -20.66
CA GLU A 213 -2.42 17.91 -21.37
C GLU A 213 -0.94 17.65 -21.10
N THR A 214 -0.15 18.71 -20.88
CA THR A 214 1.29 18.58 -20.61
C THR A 214 1.51 17.94 -19.24
N SER A 215 0.86 18.45 -18.19
CA SER A 215 0.95 17.89 -16.84
C SER A 215 0.50 16.43 -16.79
N ILE A 216 -0.59 16.09 -17.49
CA ILE A 216 -1.08 14.70 -17.57
C ILE A 216 -0.07 13.79 -18.27
N LYS A 217 0.52 14.25 -19.37
CA LYS A 217 1.50 13.48 -20.13
C LYS A 217 2.78 13.24 -19.33
N GLU A 218 3.33 14.27 -18.68
CA GLU A 218 4.53 14.13 -17.83
C GLU A 218 4.30 13.15 -16.67
N ALA A 219 3.15 13.25 -15.99
CA ALA A 219 2.77 12.33 -14.93
C ALA A 219 2.63 10.88 -15.46
N ALA A 220 1.99 10.69 -16.61
CA ALA A 220 1.83 9.38 -17.24
C ALA A 220 3.17 8.77 -17.69
N GLU A 221 4.10 9.60 -18.19
CA GLU A 221 5.46 9.17 -18.54
C GLU A 221 6.23 8.71 -17.29
N ALA A 222 6.19 9.48 -16.20
CA ALA A 222 6.82 9.12 -14.93
C ALA A 222 6.26 7.80 -14.37
N LEU A 223 4.92 7.65 -14.35
CA LEU A 223 4.28 6.40 -13.92
C LEU A 223 4.64 5.22 -14.83
N SER A 224 4.66 5.43 -16.15
CA SER A 224 5.02 4.37 -17.12
C SER A 224 6.46 3.89 -16.92
N GLN A 225 7.40 4.82 -16.71
CA GLN A 225 8.80 4.48 -16.43
C GLN A 225 8.95 3.72 -15.10
N ALA A 226 8.24 4.14 -14.05
CA ALA A 226 8.24 3.43 -12.77
C ALA A 226 7.67 2.02 -12.90
N ILE A 227 6.60 1.81 -13.68
CA ILE A 227 6.05 0.48 -13.97
C ILE A 227 7.06 -0.38 -14.72
N GLN A 228 7.69 0.16 -15.76
CA GLN A 228 8.69 -0.59 -16.53
C GLN A 228 9.87 -1.01 -15.66
N TYR A 229 10.39 -0.11 -14.82
CA TYR A 229 11.48 -0.41 -13.90
C TYR A 229 11.08 -1.46 -12.86
N ALA A 230 9.92 -1.29 -12.22
CA ALA A 230 9.41 -2.23 -11.22
C ALA A 230 9.23 -3.64 -11.79
N LEU A 231 8.83 -3.74 -13.06
CA LEU A 231 8.63 -5.01 -13.75
C LEU A 231 9.90 -5.60 -14.37
N SER A 232 11.06 -4.97 -14.20
CA SER A 232 12.34 -5.51 -14.64
C SER A 232 12.66 -6.84 -13.93
N PRO A 233 13.42 -7.76 -14.57
CA PRO A 233 13.77 -9.05 -13.97
C PRO A 233 14.47 -8.91 -12.61
N ARG A 234 15.35 -7.91 -12.48
CA ARG A 234 16.11 -7.65 -11.25
C ARG A 234 15.20 -7.31 -10.08
N VAL A 235 14.26 -6.38 -10.26
CA VAL A 235 13.36 -5.96 -9.17
C VAL A 235 12.43 -7.08 -8.74
N LYS A 236 11.94 -7.87 -9.71
CA LYS A 236 11.13 -9.08 -9.44
C LYS A 236 11.90 -10.11 -8.63
N GLU A 237 13.15 -10.38 -8.98
CA GLU A 237 13.98 -11.34 -8.24
C GLU A 237 14.24 -10.84 -6.82
N CYS A 238 14.64 -9.57 -6.64
CA CYS A 238 14.84 -8.99 -5.31
C CYS A 238 13.58 -9.06 -4.44
N ALA A 239 12.40 -8.78 -5.02
CA ALA A 239 11.13 -8.88 -4.31
C ALA A 239 10.84 -10.32 -3.83
N LYS A 240 11.13 -11.31 -4.68
CA LYS A 240 10.97 -12.73 -4.35
C LYS A 240 11.96 -13.17 -3.27
N GLU A 241 13.23 -12.82 -3.39
CA GLU A 241 14.26 -13.15 -2.39
C GLU A 241 13.93 -12.56 -1.01
N ILE A 242 13.45 -11.31 -0.96
CA ILE A 242 13.00 -10.70 0.29
C ILE A 242 11.81 -11.47 0.87
N ALA A 243 10.84 -11.84 0.05
CA ALA A 243 9.68 -12.61 0.49
C ALA A 243 10.09 -13.95 1.10
N GLU A 244 11.06 -14.65 0.48
CA GLU A 244 11.61 -15.90 1.01
C GLU A 244 12.27 -15.69 2.38
N ARG A 245 13.08 -14.63 2.54
CA ARG A 245 13.73 -14.30 3.82
C ARG A 245 12.74 -14.01 4.95
N ILE A 246 11.68 -13.24 4.67
CA ILE A 246 10.69 -12.90 5.71
C ILE A 246 9.64 -13.99 5.92
N SER A 247 9.54 -15.00 5.04
CA SER A 247 8.52 -16.06 5.11
C SER A 247 8.65 -16.97 6.33
N VAL A 248 9.85 -17.02 6.93
CA VAL A 248 10.13 -17.81 8.14
C VAL A 248 9.75 -17.08 9.44
N GLU A 249 9.38 -15.81 9.35
CA GLU A 249 8.99 -15.01 10.51
C GLU A 249 7.55 -15.33 10.94
N ASP A 250 7.34 -15.48 12.25
CA ASP A 250 6.02 -15.43 12.87
C ASP A 250 5.98 -14.28 13.89
N GLY A 251 5.75 -13.07 13.37
CA GLY A 251 5.82 -11.87 14.19
C GLY A 251 4.74 -11.77 15.25
N VAL A 252 3.59 -12.41 15.04
CA VAL A 252 2.51 -12.43 16.04
C VAL A 252 2.88 -13.36 17.18
N SER A 253 3.34 -14.58 16.88
CA SER A 253 3.78 -15.52 17.92
C SER A 253 4.97 -14.98 18.71
N GLU A 254 5.94 -14.34 18.05
CA GLU A 254 7.07 -13.71 18.73
C GLU A 254 6.62 -12.55 19.63
N ALA A 255 5.68 -11.72 19.18
CA ALA A 255 5.11 -10.66 20.02
C ALA A 255 4.37 -11.23 21.24
N VAL A 256 3.52 -12.24 21.04
CA VAL A 256 2.77 -12.90 22.13
C VAL A 256 3.71 -13.54 23.14
N LYS A 257 4.78 -14.19 22.68
CA LYS A 257 5.83 -14.74 23.55
C LYS A 257 6.45 -13.65 24.41
N ASN A 258 6.88 -12.53 23.82
CA ASN A 258 7.50 -11.43 24.56
C ASN A 258 6.53 -10.77 25.57
N LEU A 259 5.23 -10.73 25.28
CA LEU A 259 4.20 -10.26 26.20
C LEU A 259 4.00 -11.22 27.37
N LYS A 260 3.91 -12.53 27.11
CA LYS A 260 3.78 -13.55 28.16
C LYS A 260 4.94 -13.53 29.14
N GLU A 261 6.17 -13.41 28.62
CA GLU A 261 7.38 -13.27 29.43
C GLU A 261 7.32 -12.05 30.35
N GLU A 262 6.86 -10.90 29.85
CA GLU A 262 6.71 -9.68 30.64
C GLU A 262 5.64 -9.80 31.73
N MET A 263 4.58 -10.57 31.47
CA MET A 263 3.48 -10.81 32.40
C MET A 263 3.76 -11.95 33.40
N GLY A 264 4.90 -12.65 33.28
CA GLY A 264 5.20 -13.83 34.09
C GLY A 264 4.30 -15.05 33.80
N LEU A 265 3.70 -15.10 32.61
CA LEU A 265 2.81 -16.16 32.15
C LEU A 265 3.62 -17.20 31.35
N PHE A 266 4.41 -18.02 32.04
CA PHE A 266 5.12 -19.14 31.44
C PHE A 266 4.28 -20.43 31.52
#